data_AF-A0A961RZE1-F1
#
_entry.id   AF-A0A961RZE1-F1
#
_cell.length_a   1.000
_cell.length_b   1.000
_cell.length_c   1.000
_cell.angle_alpha   90.00
_cell.angle_beta   90.00
_cell.angle_gamma   90.00
#
_symmetry.space_group_name_H-M   'P 1'
#
loop_
_entity.id
_entity.type
_entity.pdbx_description
1 polymer ?
#
loop_
_entity_poly.entity_id
_entity_poly.type
_entity_poly.pdbx_seq_one_letter_code
_entity_poly.pdbx_strand_id
1 'polypeptide(L)'
;VVAVDPPASHGKRANACGIICAGLGQDGRAYVLEDRTMRGASPSRWAEQVVTLYHARQADRVVAEVNQGGAMVEQVLREVDAGVPFRAVHATRGKRLRAEPVAALYEQGRVSHAGTFPELEDEMCTAIRGGLHSPDRLDALVWAITELMLKRGPEPRVRTL
;
A
#
# COMPACT_ATOMS: atom_id res chain seq x y z
N VAL A 1 -2.54 -6.40 5.75
CA VAL A 1 -3.10 -5.23 5.02
C VAL A 1 -2.73 -5.34 3.54
N VAL A 2 -3.65 -4.97 2.64
CA VAL A 2 -3.34 -4.75 1.21
C VAL A 2 -3.39 -3.25 0.93
N ALA A 3 -2.31 -2.68 0.42
CA ALA A 3 -2.25 -1.28 0.03
C ALA A 3 -2.28 -1.13 -1.49
N VAL A 4 -3.00 -0.12 -1.96
CA VAL A 4 -3.25 0.13 -3.38
C VAL A 4 -2.88 1.58 -3.72
N ASP A 5 -2.05 1.77 -4.74
CA ASP A 5 -1.79 3.05 -5.38
C ASP A 5 -2.35 3.01 -6.83
N PRO A 6 -3.62 3.39 -7.03
CA PRO A 6 -4.26 3.31 -8.33
C PRO A 6 -3.74 4.40 -9.28
N PRO A 7 -3.69 4.14 -10.59
CA PRO A 7 -3.22 5.12 -11.56
C PRO A 7 -4.19 6.31 -11.64
N ALA A 8 -3.62 7.52 -11.79
CA ALA A 8 -4.38 8.76 -11.99
C ALA A 8 -5.21 8.79 -13.29
N SER A 9 -4.80 8.00 -14.28
CA SER A 9 -5.33 8.00 -15.64
C SER A 9 -5.74 6.60 -16.07
N HIS A 10 -6.62 6.53 -17.07
CA HIS A 10 -7.17 5.27 -17.59
C HIS A 10 -6.58 4.93 -18.97
N GLY A 11 -6.55 3.64 -19.32
CA GLY A 11 -6.19 3.15 -20.66
C GLY A 11 -4.78 2.56 -20.77
N LYS A 12 -4.37 2.16 -21.99
CA LYS A 12 -3.10 1.42 -22.24
C LYS A 12 -1.82 2.18 -21.87
N ARG A 13 -1.89 3.49 -21.64
CA ARG A 13 -0.78 4.35 -21.20
C ARG A 13 -0.87 4.74 -19.73
N ALA A 14 -1.86 4.20 -19.01
CA ALA A 14 -1.97 4.41 -17.58
C ALA A 14 -0.72 3.86 -16.87
N ASN A 15 -0.31 4.55 -15.81
CA ASN A 15 0.73 4.08 -14.91
C ASN A 15 0.33 2.74 -14.27
N ALA A 16 1.26 2.13 -13.53
CA ALA A 16 0.93 0.89 -12.85
C ALA A 16 -0.06 1.16 -11.71
N CYS A 17 -0.89 0.17 -11.39
CA CYS A 17 -1.62 0.11 -10.15
C CYS A 17 -0.74 -0.64 -9.14
N GLY A 18 -0.10 0.10 -8.23
CA GLY A 18 0.71 -0.47 -7.17
C GLY A 18 -0.15 -1.29 -6.21
N ILE A 19 0.17 -2.57 -6.01
CA ILE A 19 -0.58 -3.45 -5.10
C ILE A 19 0.40 -4.20 -4.22
N ILE A 20 0.46 -3.85 -2.94
CA ILE A 20 1.39 -4.45 -1.98
C ILE A 20 0.61 -5.08 -0.83
N CYS A 21 0.89 -6.35 -0.52
CA CYS A 21 0.44 -6.98 0.71
C CYS A 21 1.57 -6.93 1.75
N ALA A 22 1.25 -6.47 2.95
CA ALA A 22 2.16 -6.49 4.08
C ALA A 22 1.46 -6.93 5.38
N GLY A 23 2.23 -7.54 6.27
CA GLY A 23 1.80 -7.99 7.60
C GLY A 23 2.68 -7.42 8.70
N LEU A 24 2.15 -7.38 9.92
CA LEU A 24 2.92 -7.08 11.12
C LEU A 24 3.19 -8.39 11.87
N GLY A 25 4.46 -8.70 12.11
CA GLY A 25 4.89 -9.86 12.88
C GLY A 25 4.64 -9.68 14.37
N GLN A 26 4.64 -10.80 15.10
CA GLN A 26 4.53 -10.79 16.57
C GLN A 26 5.75 -10.15 17.24
N ASP A 27 6.86 -10.05 16.53
CA ASP A 27 8.09 -9.37 16.92
C ASP A 27 8.05 -7.84 16.72
N GLY A 28 6.92 -7.30 16.26
CA GLY A 28 6.73 -5.87 16.02
C GLY A 28 7.41 -5.34 14.76
N ARG A 29 7.89 -6.23 13.88
CA ARG A 29 8.43 -5.89 12.55
C ARG A 29 7.34 -5.98 11.48
N ALA A 30 7.45 -5.19 10.43
CA ALA A 30 6.59 -5.33 9.26
C ALA A 30 7.27 -6.18 8.18
N TYR A 31 6.45 -6.97 7.49
CA TYR A 31 6.88 -7.87 6.43
C TYR A 31 6.12 -7.56 5.15
N VAL A 32 6.85 -7.28 4.08
CA VAL A 32 6.29 -7.22 2.72
C VAL A 32 6.12 -8.66 2.25
N LEU A 33 4.87 -9.05 2.00
CA LEU A 33 4.49 -10.44 1.71
C LEU A 33 4.34 -10.69 0.22
N GLU A 34 3.77 -9.74 -0.52
CA GLU A 34 3.57 -9.84 -1.97
C GLU A 34 3.59 -8.47 -2.65
N ASP A 35 4.18 -8.43 -3.85
CA ASP A 35 3.93 -7.42 -4.88
C ASP A 35 3.03 -8.02 -5.98
N ARG A 36 1.83 -7.46 -6.14
CA ARG A 36 0.85 -7.83 -7.18
C ARG A 36 0.54 -6.67 -8.12
N THR A 37 1.48 -5.73 -8.24
CA THR A 37 1.32 -4.53 -9.06
C THR A 37 0.97 -4.86 -10.52
N MET A 38 -0.04 -4.18 -11.06
CA MET A 38 -0.53 -4.42 -12.42
C MET A 38 -0.28 -3.22 -13.33
N ARG A 39 0.31 -3.44 -14.51
CA ARG A 39 0.50 -2.38 -15.53
C ARG A 39 -0.66 -2.36 -16.51
N GLY A 40 -1.21 -1.18 -16.82
CA GLY A 40 -2.26 -1.01 -17.83
C GLY A 40 -3.58 -1.74 -17.53
N ALA A 41 -3.86 -2.03 -16.26
CA ALA A 41 -5.10 -2.70 -15.84
C ALA A 41 -6.28 -1.72 -15.80
N SER A 42 -7.48 -2.20 -16.13
CA SER A 42 -8.72 -1.46 -15.89
C SER A 42 -9.04 -1.39 -14.39
N PRO A 43 -9.89 -0.44 -13.95
CA PRO A 43 -10.37 -0.38 -12.57
C PRO A 43 -10.87 -1.71 -12.01
N SER A 44 -11.76 -2.39 -12.74
CA SER A 44 -12.28 -3.70 -12.36
C SER A 44 -11.19 -4.76 -12.18
N ARG A 45 -10.22 -4.83 -13.11
CA ARG A 45 -9.15 -5.83 -13.11
C ARG A 45 -8.24 -5.71 -11.89
N TRP A 46 -7.80 -4.50 -11.54
CA TRP A 46 -6.96 -4.34 -10.36
C TRP A 46 -7.77 -4.52 -9.07
N ALA A 47 -9.04 -4.15 -9.05
CA ALA A 47 -9.91 -4.38 -7.88
C ALA A 47 -10.14 -5.87 -7.62
N GLU A 48 -10.40 -6.67 -8.66
CA GLU A 48 -10.45 -8.13 -8.57
C GLU A 48 -9.15 -8.71 -7.98
N GLN A 49 -7.99 -8.23 -8.43
CA GLN A 49 -6.68 -8.65 -7.90
C GLN A 49 -6.50 -8.28 -6.43
N VAL A 50 -6.94 -7.08 -6.02
CA VAL A 50 -6.88 -6.61 -4.63
C VAL A 50 -7.76 -7.46 -3.73
N VAL A 51 -9.01 -7.73 -4.13
CA VAL A 51 -9.96 -8.54 -3.36
C VAL A 51 -9.48 -10.00 -3.27
N THR A 52 -8.96 -10.55 -4.38
CA THR A 52 -8.35 -11.90 -4.39
C THR A 52 -7.19 -11.98 -3.40
N LEU A 53 -6.29 -10.99 -3.41
CA LEU A 53 -5.14 -10.94 -2.52
C LEU A 53 -5.56 -10.74 -1.05
N TYR A 54 -6.57 -9.91 -0.81
CA TYR A 54 -7.16 -9.68 0.51
C TYR A 54 -7.64 -11.00 1.13
N HIS A 55 -8.44 -11.78 0.38
CA HIS A 55 -8.96 -13.07 0.84
C HIS A 55 -7.85 -14.12 0.97
N ALA A 56 -6.98 -14.25 -0.02
CA ALA A 56 -5.88 -15.23 -0.01
C ALA A 56 -4.91 -15.02 1.18
N ARG A 57 -4.70 -13.77 1.60
CA ARG A 57 -3.85 -13.43 2.74
C ARG A 57 -4.59 -13.18 4.04
N GLN A 58 -5.92 -13.34 4.05
CA GLN A 58 -6.78 -13.02 5.19
C GLN A 58 -6.44 -11.65 5.78
N ALA A 59 -6.24 -10.66 4.92
CA ALA A 59 -5.81 -9.34 5.34
C ALA A 59 -6.90 -8.65 6.18
N ASP A 60 -6.50 -7.75 7.08
CA ASP A 60 -7.48 -7.04 7.93
C ASP A 60 -8.27 -5.97 7.18
N ARG A 61 -7.67 -5.38 6.13
CA ARG A 61 -8.24 -4.29 5.33
C ARG A 61 -7.44 -4.00 4.06
N VAL A 62 -8.09 -3.28 3.16
CA VAL A 62 -7.51 -2.59 2.01
C VAL A 62 -7.31 -1.10 2.33
N VAL A 63 -6.17 -0.52 1.95
CA VAL A 63 -5.84 0.89 2.12
C VAL A 63 -5.52 1.50 0.76
N ALA A 64 -6.09 2.65 0.41
CA ALA A 64 -5.77 3.31 -0.85
C ALA A 64 -5.76 4.84 -0.74
N GLU A 65 -4.87 5.48 -1.52
CA GLU A 65 -4.85 6.94 -1.65
C GLU A 65 -6.05 7.43 -2.47
N VAL A 66 -6.77 8.42 -1.95
CA VAL A 66 -8.01 8.93 -2.56
C VAL A 66 -7.87 10.28 -3.26
N ASN A 67 -6.68 10.89 -3.24
CA ASN A 67 -6.44 12.21 -3.82
C ASN A 67 -6.60 12.24 -5.36
N GLN A 68 -6.52 11.09 -6.02
CA GLN A 68 -6.50 10.98 -7.49
C GLN A 68 -7.77 10.34 -8.07
N GLY A 69 -8.89 10.36 -7.33
CA GLY A 69 -10.16 9.77 -7.77
C GLY A 69 -10.87 8.94 -6.70
N GLY A 70 -10.77 9.34 -5.44
CA GLY A 70 -11.14 8.53 -4.27
C GLY A 70 -12.48 7.83 -4.28
N ALA A 71 -13.54 8.54 -4.69
CA ALA A 71 -14.88 7.96 -4.78
C ALA A 71 -14.93 6.76 -5.74
N MET A 72 -14.15 6.80 -6.83
CA MET A 72 -14.06 5.71 -7.80
C MET A 72 -13.33 4.49 -7.21
N VAL A 73 -12.26 4.69 -6.44
CA VAL A 73 -11.49 3.57 -5.85
C VAL A 73 -12.34 2.74 -4.90
N GLU A 74 -13.04 3.41 -3.98
CA GLU A 74 -13.93 2.71 -3.05
C GLU A 74 -15.09 2.04 -3.78
N GLN A 75 -15.74 2.75 -4.71
CA GLN A 75 -16.88 2.21 -5.45
C GLN A 75 -16.50 0.94 -6.22
N VAL A 76 -15.38 0.96 -6.96
CA VAL A 76 -14.93 -0.20 -7.75
C VAL A 76 -14.58 -1.38 -6.85
N LEU A 77 -13.98 -1.15 -5.67
CA LEU A 77 -13.75 -2.24 -4.71
C LEU A 77 -15.05 -2.81 -4.15
N ARG A 78 -16.03 -1.96 -3.84
CA ARG A 78 -17.36 -2.39 -3.33
C ARG A 78 -18.17 -3.13 -4.38
N GLU A 79 -18.01 -2.80 -5.66
CA GLU A 79 -18.63 -3.53 -6.78
C GLU A 79 -18.12 -4.97 -6.88
N VAL A 80 -16.84 -5.21 -6.57
CA VAL A 80 -16.25 -6.55 -6.54
C VAL A 80 -16.64 -7.28 -5.25
N ASP A 81 -16.47 -6.63 -4.09
CA ASP A 81 -16.83 -7.19 -2.79
C ASP A 81 -17.15 -6.08 -1.77
N ALA A 82 -18.44 -5.92 -1.48
CA ALA A 82 -18.93 -4.93 -0.53
C ALA A 82 -18.50 -5.21 0.92
N GLY A 83 -18.07 -6.44 1.25
CA GLY A 83 -17.65 -6.85 2.59
C GLY A 83 -16.20 -6.48 2.94
N VAL A 84 -15.37 -6.11 1.96
CA VAL A 84 -13.96 -5.79 2.21
C VAL A 84 -13.84 -4.50 3.05
N PRO A 85 -13.14 -4.54 4.20
CA PRO A 85 -12.86 -3.33 4.97
C PRO A 85 -11.92 -2.42 4.18
N PHE A 86 -12.38 -1.22 3.86
CA PHE A 86 -11.63 -0.22 3.09
C PHE A 86 -11.26 0.98 3.96
N ARG A 87 -10.03 1.48 3.81
CA ARG A 87 -9.56 2.71 4.45
C ARG A 87 -9.01 3.67 3.40
N ALA A 88 -9.73 4.76 3.18
CA ALA A 88 -9.23 5.90 2.41
C ALA A 88 -8.10 6.62 3.15
N VAL A 89 -7.02 6.96 2.45
CA VAL A 89 -5.95 7.81 2.96
C VAL A 89 -5.70 9.00 2.03
N HIS A 90 -5.39 10.14 2.63
CA HIS A 90 -5.09 11.37 1.91
C HIS A 90 -3.60 11.69 2.08
N ALA A 91 -2.86 11.79 0.99
CA ALA A 91 -1.51 12.35 1.03
C ALA A 91 -1.60 13.86 1.28
N THR A 92 -1.02 14.32 2.39
CA THR A 92 -0.89 15.74 2.75
C THR A 92 0.52 16.27 2.53
N ARG A 93 1.48 15.37 2.24
CA ARG A 93 2.89 15.68 2.01
C ARG A 93 3.32 15.05 0.69
N GLY A 94 4.34 15.64 0.06
CA GLY A 94 4.94 15.09 -1.16
C GLY A 94 5.49 13.67 -0.95
N LYS A 95 5.58 12.89 -2.03
CA LYS A 95 5.97 11.46 -2.02
C LYS A 95 7.23 11.19 -1.17
N ARG A 96 8.30 11.98 -1.36
CA ARG A 96 9.57 11.81 -0.62
C ARG A 96 9.41 11.97 0.89
N LEU A 97 8.68 12.99 1.33
CA LEU A 97 8.42 13.24 2.77
C LEU A 97 7.49 12.19 3.39
N ARG A 98 6.64 11.53 2.59
CA ARG A 98 5.85 10.39 3.07
C ARG A 98 6.69 9.12 3.20
N ALA A 99 7.67 8.93 2.34
CA ALA A 99 8.53 7.75 2.34
C ALA A 99 9.60 7.78 3.45
N GLU A 100 10.04 8.98 3.88
CA GLU A 100 11.11 9.15 4.87
C GLU A 100 10.90 8.36 6.19
N PRO A 101 9.72 8.40 6.86
CA PRO A 101 9.50 7.60 8.06
C PRO A 101 9.58 6.08 7.81
N VAL A 102 9.19 5.64 6.62
CA VAL A 102 9.27 4.22 6.23
C VAL A 102 10.72 3.83 5.95
N ALA A 103 11.51 4.70 5.31
CA ALA A 103 12.94 4.49 5.12
C ALA A 103 13.68 4.35 6.46
N ALA A 104 13.34 5.18 7.46
CA ALA A 104 13.89 5.06 8.80
C ALA A 104 13.56 3.71 9.47
N LEU A 105 12.37 3.14 9.22
CA LEU A 105 12.01 1.80 9.70
C LEU A 105 12.84 0.70 9.02
N TYR A 106 13.14 0.84 7.72
CA TYR A 106 14.07 -0.06 7.02
C TYR A 106 15.49 0.02 7.60
N GLU A 107 16.00 1.23 7.83
CA GLU A 107 17.34 1.46 8.41
C GLU A 107 17.47 0.85 9.82
N GLN A 108 16.40 0.93 10.61
CA GLN A 108 16.31 0.29 11.94
C GLN A 108 16.13 -1.23 11.88
N GLY A 109 16.08 -1.84 10.69
CA GLY A 109 15.82 -3.26 10.51
C GLY A 109 14.41 -3.68 10.94
N ARG A 110 13.44 -2.77 10.98
CA ARG A 110 12.06 -3.01 11.42
C ARG A 110 11.10 -3.40 10.29
N VAL A 111 11.56 -3.30 9.05
CA VAL A 111 10.83 -3.78 7.87
C VAL A 111 11.69 -4.81 7.15
N SER A 112 11.09 -5.87 6.63
CA SER A 112 11.77 -6.89 5.84
C SER A 112 10.87 -7.40 4.71
N HIS A 113 11.46 -7.89 3.64
CA HIS A 113 10.71 -8.56 2.57
C HIS A 113 10.73 -10.07 2.84
N ALA A 114 9.56 -10.71 2.78
CA ALA A 114 9.43 -12.16 3.00
C ALA A 114 9.85 -12.99 1.76
N GLY A 115 10.23 -12.31 0.68
CA GLY A 115 10.76 -12.88 -0.55
C GLY A 115 11.53 -11.81 -1.32
N THR A 116 11.89 -12.09 -2.56
CA THR A 116 12.51 -11.12 -3.46
C THR A 116 11.43 -10.45 -4.32
N PHE A 117 11.46 -9.12 -4.39
CA PHE A 117 10.53 -8.33 -5.21
C PHE A 117 11.33 -7.38 -6.11
N PRO A 118 12.00 -7.87 -7.16
CA PRO A 118 13.00 -7.11 -7.91
C PRO A 118 12.48 -5.77 -8.44
N GLU A 119 11.27 -5.72 -9.00
CA GLU A 119 10.71 -4.48 -9.54
C GLU A 119 10.37 -3.46 -8.44
N LEU A 120 9.94 -3.93 -7.26
CA LEU A 120 9.72 -3.07 -6.10
C LEU A 120 11.06 -2.57 -5.55
N GLU A 121 12.05 -3.45 -5.42
CA GLU A 121 13.40 -3.14 -4.93
C GLU A 121 14.12 -2.14 -5.87
N ASP A 122 13.94 -2.27 -7.18
CA ASP A 122 14.41 -1.32 -8.19
C ASP A 122 13.74 0.05 -8.02
N GLU A 123 12.42 0.09 -7.82
CA GLU A 123 11.70 1.35 -7.53
C GLU A 123 12.18 1.99 -6.22
N MET A 124 12.44 1.20 -5.18
CA MET A 124 13.04 1.67 -3.92
C MET A 124 14.42 2.30 -4.14
N CYS A 125 15.29 1.65 -4.92
CA CYS A 125 16.64 2.13 -5.22
C CYS A 125 16.65 3.41 -6.08
N THR A 126 15.74 3.49 -7.06
CA THR A 126 15.66 4.61 -8.00
C THR A 126 15.00 5.85 -7.40
N ALA A 127 14.01 5.68 -6.53
CA ALA A 127 13.35 6.79 -5.84
C ALA A 127 14.34 7.62 -4.99
N ILE A 128 15.31 6.97 -4.35
CA ILE A 128 16.38 7.62 -3.58
C ILE A 128 17.24 8.54 -4.47
N ARG A 129 17.39 8.21 -5.75
CA ARG A 129 18.21 8.96 -6.72
C ARG A 129 17.46 10.08 -7.45
N GLY A 130 16.20 10.35 -7.08
CA GLY A 130 15.38 11.34 -7.77
C GLY A 130 14.89 10.88 -9.15
N GLY A 131 14.63 9.58 -9.31
CA GLY A 131 14.13 8.99 -10.57
C GLY A 131 12.88 9.70 -11.14
N LEU A 132 12.76 9.67 -12.47
CA LEU A 132 11.76 10.43 -13.25
C LEU A 132 10.36 9.77 -13.32
N HIS A 133 10.22 8.51 -12.89
CA HIS A 133 8.96 7.76 -12.99
C HIS A 133 8.25 7.68 -11.64
N SER A 134 6.91 7.74 -11.67
CA SER A 134 6.07 7.52 -10.49
C SER A 134 6.34 6.11 -9.94
N PRO A 135 6.80 5.98 -8.68
CA PRO A 135 7.13 4.67 -8.13
C PRO A 135 5.87 4.07 -7.50
N ASP A 136 4.93 3.64 -8.34
CA ASP A 136 3.59 3.22 -7.93
C ASP A 136 3.66 2.05 -6.91
N ARG A 137 4.67 1.16 -7.01
CA ARG A 137 4.90 0.07 -6.04
C ARG A 137 5.38 0.61 -4.71
N LEU A 138 6.33 1.54 -4.74
CA LEU A 138 6.87 2.17 -3.55
C LEU A 138 5.80 2.95 -2.80
N ASP A 139 4.94 3.66 -3.52
CA ASP A 139 3.84 4.42 -2.92
C ASP A 139 2.86 3.49 -2.20
N ALA A 140 2.46 2.38 -2.83
CA ALA A 140 1.67 1.34 -2.19
C ALA A 140 2.38 0.71 -0.97
N LEU A 141 3.69 0.42 -1.08
CA LEU A 141 4.50 -0.07 0.05
C LEU A 141 4.50 0.91 1.22
N VAL A 142 4.74 2.20 0.95
CA VAL A 142 4.75 3.25 1.98
C VAL A 142 3.42 3.30 2.70
N TRP A 143 2.30 3.18 1.98
CA TRP A 143 0.98 3.13 2.60
C TRP A 143 0.77 1.89 3.46
N ALA A 144 1.21 0.71 2.99
CA ALA A 144 1.11 -0.53 3.75
C ALA A 144 1.87 -0.43 5.09
N ILE A 145 3.14 0.00 5.06
CA ILE A 145 3.97 0.10 6.26
C ILE A 145 3.46 1.22 7.20
N THR A 146 2.99 2.34 6.64
CA THR A 146 2.41 3.44 7.43
C THR A 146 1.17 2.98 8.20
N GLU A 147 0.27 2.23 7.55
CA GLU A 147 -0.91 1.67 8.22
C GLU A 147 -0.53 0.73 9.36
N LEU A 148 0.45 -0.15 9.14
CA LEU A 148 0.86 -1.17 10.11
C LEU A 148 1.63 -0.59 11.30
N MET A 149 2.54 0.35 11.06
CA MET A 149 3.56 0.73 12.05
C MET A 149 3.44 2.17 12.57
N LEU A 150 2.86 3.09 11.82
CA LEU A 150 2.88 4.52 12.14
C LEU A 150 1.51 5.07 12.57
N LYS A 151 0.42 4.35 12.27
CA LYS A 151 -0.95 4.75 12.65
C LYS A 151 -1.48 4.04 13.91
N ARG A 152 -0.65 3.32 14.65
CA ARG A 152 -1.02 2.83 15.98
C ARG A 152 -1.15 4.04 16.93
N GLY A 153 -2.40 4.48 17.14
CA GLY A 153 -2.74 5.33 18.27
C GLY A 153 -2.52 4.59 19.60
N PRO A 154 -2.47 5.31 20.73
CA PRO A 154 -2.34 4.68 22.04
C PRO A 154 -3.42 3.61 22.22
N GLU A 155 -3.04 2.41 22.66
CA GLU A 155 -4.01 1.41 23.10
C GLU A 155 -4.93 2.05 24.15
N PRO A 156 -6.26 1.85 24.06
CA PRO A 156 -7.17 2.29 25.12
C PRO A 156 -6.76 1.62 26.43
N ARG A 157 -6.21 2.42 27.36
CA ARG A 157 -5.89 1.97 28.72
C ARG A 157 -7.08 2.24 29.61
N VAL A 158 -7.65 1.20 30.20
CA VAL A 158 -8.58 1.35 31.32
C VAL A 158 -7.78 1.90 32.50
N ARG A 159 -8.06 3.13 32.92
CA ARG A 159 -7.56 3.67 34.19
C ARG A 159 -8.43 3.09 35.29
N THR A 160 -7.87 2.19 36.10
CA THR A 160 -8.49 1.82 37.37
C THR A 160 -8.29 3.00 38.34
N LEU A 161 -9.40 3.52 38.88
CA LEU A 161 -9.42 4.54 39.94
C LEU A 161 -9.18 3.90 41.30
#